data_AF-A0A8T9SYM0-F1
#
_entry.id   AF-A0A8T9SYM0-F1
#
_cell.length_a   1.000
_cell.length_b   1.000
_cell.length_c   1.000
_cell.angle_alpha   90.00
_cell.angle_beta   90.00
_cell.angle_gamma   90.00
#
_symmetry.space_group_name_H-M   'P 1'
#
loop_
_entity.id
_entity.type
_entity.pdbx_description
1 polymer ?
#
loop_
_entity_poly.entity_id
_entity_poly.type
_entity_poly.pdbx_seq_one_letter_code
_entity_poly.pdbx_strand_id
1 'polypeptide(L)'
;MLRTSFSWLFLSLLAFATAACCGSVACDNREKNADTLFFRFAPSVTDEAIETVYIVRTYTPKPNAIPTPTPGPPVRDTARLISTAADSSTNRNLAIGNNTPFVATANRKLNAYTYEIYTPNPADTTGKTKVLRFDITNVQLQGGFNDEDGCCTYYMNTLKTIDLYNGRTLQSGIDLNKISYAPLVP
;
A
#
# COMPACT_ATOMS: atom_id res chain seq x y z
N MET A 1 40.38 44.14 22.56
CA MET A 1 39.95 42.81 23.05
C MET A 1 38.48 42.49 22.77
N LEU A 2 37.57 43.47 22.61
CA LEU A 2 36.14 43.22 22.34
C LEU A 2 35.85 42.58 20.96
N ARG A 3 36.69 42.84 19.95
CA ARG A 3 36.47 42.36 18.57
C ARG A 3 36.58 40.84 18.43
N THR A 4 37.50 40.21 19.15
CA THR A 4 37.72 38.76 19.07
C THR A 4 36.57 37.99 19.72
N SER A 5 36.05 38.45 20.86
CA SER A 5 34.94 37.79 21.55
C SER A 5 33.63 37.85 20.76
N PHE A 6 33.38 38.95 20.04
CA PHE A 6 32.17 39.10 19.23
C PHE A 6 32.17 38.20 17.99
N SER A 7 33.33 38.00 17.35
CA SER A 7 33.46 37.07 16.21
C SER A 7 33.20 35.61 16.61
N TRP A 8 33.63 35.20 17.81
CA TRP A 8 33.37 33.84 18.33
C TRP A 8 31.89 33.60 18.63
N LEU A 9 31.18 34.60 19.18
CA LEU A 9 29.73 34.53 19.38
C LEU A 9 28.99 34.41 18.06
N PHE A 10 29.38 35.17 17.04
CA PHE A 10 28.75 35.11 15.72
C PHE A 10 28.96 33.76 15.02
N LEU A 11 30.17 33.19 15.10
CA LEU A 11 30.44 31.84 14.57
C LEU A 11 29.63 30.77 15.29
N SER A 12 29.50 30.87 16.62
CA SER A 12 28.73 29.93 17.42
C SER A 12 27.25 30.00 17.06
N LEU A 13 26.70 31.21 16.92
CA LEU A 13 25.29 31.42 16.57
C LEU A 13 24.97 30.87 15.17
N LEU A 14 25.88 31.05 14.21
CA LEU A 14 25.73 30.49 12.85
C LEU A 14 25.72 28.96 12.87
N ALA A 15 26.59 28.34 13.67
CA ALA A 15 26.63 26.87 13.80
C ALA A 15 25.36 26.30 14.46
N PHE A 16 24.79 26.99 15.45
CA PHE A 16 23.52 26.58 16.05
C PHE A 16 22.33 26.77 15.09
N ALA A 17 22.34 27.83 14.28
CA ALA A 17 21.29 28.07 13.28
C ALA A 17 21.27 27.01 12.16
N THR A 18 22.44 26.52 11.71
CA THR A 18 22.51 25.45 10.71
C THR A 18 22.18 24.08 11.29
N ALA A 19 22.54 23.80 12.55
CA ALA A 19 22.21 22.54 13.22
C ALA A 19 20.70 22.42 13.53
N ALA A 20 20.01 23.53 13.80
CA ALA A 20 18.56 23.54 14.04
C ALA A 20 17.74 23.23 12.77
N CYS A 21 18.32 23.36 11.57
CA CYS A 21 17.63 23.06 10.31
C CYS A 21 17.51 21.54 10.04
N CYS A 22 18.41 20.71 10.58
CA CYS A 22 18.28 19.23 10.54
C CYS A 22 17.72 18.63 11.83
N GLY A 23 17.22 19.47 12.75
CA GLY A 23 16.64 19.02 14.01
C GLY A 23 15.16 18.68 13.88
N SER A 24 14.85 17.40 13.62
CA SER A 24 13.59 16.78 14.08
C SER A 24 12.27 17.29 13.47
N VAL A 25 12.22 17.61 12.18
CA VAL A 25 10.93 17.53 11.47
C VAL A 25 10.81 16.13 10.88
N ALA A 26 9.84 15.36 11.37
CA ALA A 26 9.38 14.20 10.63
C ALA A 26 8.95 14.72 9.25
N CYS A 27 9.70 14.35 8.21
CA CYS A 27 9.38 14.73 6.84
C CYS A 27 8.05 14.05 6.45
N ASP A 28 6.93 14.71 6.77
CA ASP A 28 5.61 14.28 6.39
C ASP A 28 5.44 14.57 4.91
N ASN A 29 5.88 13.70 3.99
CA ASN A 29 5.42 13.82 2.60
C ASN A 29 5.62 12.68 1.61
N ARG A 30 6.29 11.56 1.91
CA ARG A 30 6.38 10.44 0.93
C ARG A 30 6.07 9.04 1.47
N GLU A 31 5.97 8.88 2.79
CA GLU A 31 6.06 7.55 3.41
C GLU A 31 4.74 6.85 3.66
N LYS A 32 3.63 7.59 3.83
CA LYS A 32 2.35 7.03 4.29
C LYS A 32 1.85 5.86 3.41
N ASN A 33 2.27 5.84 2.15
CA ASN A 33 1.81 4.87 1.15
C ASN A 33 2.95 4.04 0.53
N ALA A 34 4.16 4.05 1.09
CA ALA A 34 5.27 3.25 0.57
C ALA A 34 4.88 1.76 0.47
N ASP A 35 4.30 1.23 1.55
CA ASP A 35 3.75 -0.13 1.67
C ASP A 35 2.25 -0.21 1.28
N THR A 36 1.79 0.58 0.31
CA THR A 36 0.39 0.52 -0.18
C THR A 36 0.34 0.07 -1.63
N LEU A 37 -0.34 -1.04 -1.92
CA LEU A 37 -0.64 -1.47 -3.28
C LEU A 37 -1.79 -0.63 -3.83
N PHE A 38 -1.61 -0.05 -5.01
CA PHE A 38 -2.64 0.71 -5.69
C PHE A 38 -3.15 -0.07 -6.90
N PHE A 39 -4.46 -0.15 -7.04
CA PHE A 39 -5.12 -0.79 -8.17
C PHE A 39 -6.06 0.20 -8.83
N ARG A 40 -6.32 0.02 -10.12
CA ARG A 40 -7.29 0.83 -10.85
C ARG A 40 -8.17 -0.04 -11.74
N PHE A 41 -9.48 0.12 -11.63
CA PHE A 41 -10.40 -0.55 -12.55
C PHE A 41 -10.28 0.02 -13.97
N ALA A 42 -10.33 -0.87 -14.96
CA ALA A 42 -10.42 -0.46 -16.35
C ALA A 42 -11.66 0.43 -16.58
N PRO A 43 -11.61 1.39 -17.52
CA PRO A 43 -12.77 2.22 -17.87
C PRO A 43 -13.99 1.42 -18.34
N SER A 44 -13.79 0.19 -18.83
CA SER A 44 -14.85 -0.72 -19.27
C SER A 44 -15.71 -1.29 -18.13
N VAL A 45 -15.28 -1.16 -16.87
CA VAL A 45 -16.08 -1.56 -15.71
C VAL A 45 -17.12 -0.47 -15.43
N THR A 46 -18.40 -0.84 -15.26
CA THR A 46 -19.47 0.13 -15.01
C THR A 46 -19.34 0.75 -13.61
N ASP A 47 -19.78 2.00 -13.45
CA ASP A 47 -19.73 2.67 -12.15
C ASP A 47 -20.57 1.94 -11.08
N GLU A 48 -21.71 1.39 -11.49
CA GLU A 48 -22.57 0.57 -10.63
C GLU A 48 -21.84 -0.68 -10.09
N ALA A 49 -20.92 -1.27 -10.88
CA ALA A 49 -20.09 -2.38 -10.41
C ALA A 49 -18.98 -1.92 -9.46
N ILE A 50 -18.58 -0.64 -9.50
CA ILE A 50 -17.52 -0.09 -8.64
C ILE A 50 -18.10 0.51 -7.34
N GLU A 51 -19.42 0.69 -7.26
CA GLU A 51 -20.11 1.24 -6.08
C GLU A 51 -19.81 0.45 -4.80
N THR A 52 -19.77 -0.88 -4.89
CA THR A 52 -19.36 -1.73 -3.77
C THR A 52 -18.23 -2.65 -4.19
N VAL A 53 -17.06 -2.48 -3.59
CA VAL A 53 -15.92 -3.37 -3.75
C VAL A 53 -15.69 -4.09 -2.44
N TYR A 54 -15.52 -5.41 -2.52
CA TYR A 54 -15.08 -6.18 -1.38
C TYR A 54 -13.63 -6.58 -1.57
N ILE A 55 -12.88 -6.51 -0.48
CA ILE A 55 -11.51 -6.98 -0.42
C ILE A 55 -11.49 -8.04 0.67
N VAL A 56 -10.98 -9.21 0.32
CA VAL A 56 -10.71 -10.28 1.27
C VAL A 56 -9.21 -10.45 1.38
N ARG A 57 -8.72 -10.68 2.60
CA ARG A 57 -7.35 -11.15 2.81
C ARG A 57 -7.36 -12.50 3.51
N THR A 58 -6.45 -13.38 3.09
CA THR A 58 -6.25 -14.69 3.71
C THR A 58 -4.78 -14.81 4.10
N TYR A 59 -4.53 -15.12 5.38
CA TYR A 59 -3.16 -15.32 5.85
C TYR A 59 -2.53 -16.53 5.17
N THR A 60 -1.37 -16.31 4.53
CA THR A 60 -0.61 -17.35 3.83
C THR A 60 0.75 -17.49 4.51
N PRO A 61 0.96 -18.50 5.36
CA PRO A 61 2.24 -18.70 6.00
C PRO A 61 3.32 -18.96 4.93
N LYS A 62 4.46 -18.28 5.05
CA LYS A 62 5.60 -18.53 4.15
C LYS A 62 6.12 -19.96 4.39
N PRO A 63 6.60 -20.68 3.36
CA PRO A 63 7.06 -22.07 3.48
C PRO A 63 8.14 -22.29 4.55
N ASN A 64 8.94 -21.26 4.82
CA ASN A 64 10.05 -21.30 5.78
C ASN A 64 9.73 -20.66 7.13
N ALA A 65 8.50 -20.16 7.33
CA ALA A 65 8.08 -19.72 8.65
C ALA A 65 7.95 -20.98 9.51
N ILE A 66 8.66 -21.03 10.64
CA ILE A 66 8.50 -22.10 11.63
C ILE A 66 7.00 -22.21 11.89
N PRO A 67 6.35 -23.35 11.56
CA PRO A 67 4.92 -23.49 11.71
C PRO A 67 4.65 -23.40 13.20
N THR A 68 4.21 -22.22 13.65
CA THR A 68 3.65 -22.10 14.99
C THR A 68 2.30 -22.76 14.83
N PRO A 69 2.06 -23.95 15.42
CA PRO A 69 0.82 -24.65 15.21
C PRO A 69 -0.26 -23.81 15.88
N THR A 70 -0.95 -22.98 15.10
CA THR A 70 -2.18 -22.36 15.53
C THR A 70 -3.27 -23.26 14.95
N PRO A 71 -3.88 -24.16 15.75
CA PRO A 71 -4.92 -25.04 15.25
C PRO A 71 -6.12 -24.15 14.94
N GLY A 72 -6.37 -23.91 13.66
CA GLY A 72 -7.51 -23.12 13.24
C GLY A 72 -7.59 -22.98 11.71
N PRO A 73 -8.80 -22.83 11.15
CA PRO A 73 -8.96 -22.48 9.75
C PRO A 73 -8.22 -21.17 9.44
N PRO A 74 -7.74 -20.98 8.19
CA PRO A 74 -7.09 -19.73 7.80
C PRO A 74 -8.00 -18.56 8.12
N VAL A 75 -7.48 -17.60 8.89
CA VAL A 75 -8.23 -16.39 9.25
C VAL A 75 -8.45 -15.59 7.98
N ARG A 76 -9.74 -15.42 7.63
CA ARG A 76 -10.21 -14.70 6.44
C ARG A 76 -10.90 -13.42 6.88
N ASP A 77 -10.27 -12.29 6.60
CA ASP A 77 -10.85 -10.99 6.90
C ASP A 77 -11.49 -10.41 5.64
N THR A 78 -12.65 -9.79 5.79
CA THR A 78 -13.36 -9.13 4.69
C THR A 78 -13.54 -7.65 5.01
N ALA A 79 -13.16 -6.80 4.07
CA ALA A 79 -13.43 -5.37 4.09
C ALA A 79 -14.39 -5.03 2.95
N ARG A 80 -15.35 -4.15 3.22
CA ARG A 80 -16.27 -3.61 2.22
C ARG A 80 -15.95 -2.14 2.02
N LEU A 81 -15.62 -1.77 0.80
CA LEU A 81 -15.46 -0.41 0.35
C LEU A 81 -16.70 0.00 -0.43
N ILE A 82 -17.29 1.13 -0.03
CA ILE A 82 -18.46 1.70 -0.68
C ILE A 82 -17.99 3.02 -1.29
N SER A 83 -17.99 3.09 -2.62
CA SER A 83 -17.69 4.31 -3.37
C SER A 83 -18.97 5.11 -3.52
N THR A 84 -18.93 6.42 -3.26
CA THR A 84 -20.05 7.30 -3.61
C THR A 84 -20.02 7.63 -5.10
N ALA A 85 -21.14 8.07 -5.67
CA ALA A 85 -21.22 8.48 -7.08
C ALA A 85 -20.30 9.68 -7.43
N ALA A 86 -19.93 10.49 -6.43
CA ALA A 86 -18.93 11.55 -6.60
C ALA A 86 -17.51 10.98 -6.72
N ASP A 87 -17.23 9.85 -6.06
CA ASP A 87 -15.93 9.18 -6.07
C ASP A 87 -15.76 8.27 -7.29
N SER A 88 -16.83 7.67 -7.84
CA SER A 88 -16.74 6.65 -8.91
C SER A 88 -16.21 7.19 -10.24
N SER A 89 -16.52 8.46 -10.57
CA SER A 89 -16.12 9.08 -11.83
C SER A 89 -14.63 9.45 -11.90
N THR A 90 -14.01 9.73 -10.75
CA THR A 90 -12.63 10.26 -10.67
C THR A 90 -11.68 9.33 -9.91
N ASN A 91 -12.22 8.46 -9.05
CA ASN A 91 -11.47 7.70 -8.06
C ASN A 91 -11.74 6.19 -8.14
N ARG A 92 -11.56 5.62 -9.33
CA ARG A 92 -11.53 4.16 -9.59
C ARG A 92 -10.30 3.45 -9.00
N ASN A 93 -9.68 4.05 -7.98
CA ASN A 93 -8.46 3.60 -7.37
C ASN A 93 -8.78 2.84 -6.09
N LEU A 94 -8.17 1.68 -5.91
CA LEU A 94 -8.20 0.91 -4.68
C LEU A 94 -6.82 0.94 -4.04
N ALA A 95 -6.78 1.12 -2.73
CA ALA A 95 -5.56 1.09 -1.94
C ALA A 95 -5.61 -0.08 -0.95
N ILE A 96 -4.61 -0.94 -1.00
CA ILE A 96 -4.41 -2.03 -0.04
C ILE A 96 -3.03 -1.83 0.61
N GLY A 97 -3.01 -1.35 1.85
CA GLY A 97 -1.83 -1.16 2.67
C GLY A 97 -1.83 -2.04 3.92
N ASN A 98 -0.79 -1.90 4.74
CA ASN A 98 -0.65 -2.68 5.99
C ASN A 98 -1.80 -2.44 6.99
N ASN A 99 -2.43 -1.26 6.95
CA ASN A 99 -3.48 -0.83 7.87
C ASN A 99 -4.77 -0.34 7.17
N THR A 100 -4.90 -0.55 5.85
CA THR A 100 -6.05 -0.11 5.07
C THR A 100 -6.30 -1.11 3.94
N PRO A 101 -7.53 -1.60 3.72
CA PRO A 101 -8.74 -1.31 4.48
C PRO A 101 -8.82 -2.09 5.80
N PHE A 102 -7.87 -2.98 6.05
CA PHE A 102 -7.87 -3.84 7.23
C PHE A 102 -7.02 -3.27 8.35
N VAL A 103 -7.42 -3.50 9.59
CA VAL A 103 -6.58 -3.20 10.75
C VAL A 103 -5.31 -4.07 10.71
N ALA A 104 -4.17 -3.46 11.04
CA ALA A 104 -2.90 -4.18 11.14
C ALA A 104 -2.98 -5.23 12.25
N THR A 105 -2.53 -6.46 11.97
CA THR A 105 -2.58 -7.57 12.92
C THR A 105 -1.16 -8.01 13.27
N ALA A 106 -0.74 -7.70 14.49
CA ALA A 106 0.60 -8.00 15.01
C ALA A 106 1.71 -7.50 14.05
N ASN A 107 2.75 -8.32 13.83
CA ASN A 107 3.90 -7.99 12.98
C ASN A 107 3.72 -8.41 11.50
N ARG A 108 2.48 -8.62 11.05
CA ARG A 108 2.19 -9.10 9.70
C ARG A 108 2.05 -7.92 8.74
N LYS A 109 2.89 -7.91 7.71
CA LYS A 109 2.82 -6.94 6.59
C LYS A 109 2.01 -7.49 5.43
N LEU A 110 1.80 -6.67 4.40
CA LEU A 110 1.06 -7.03 3.20
C LEU A 110 1.48 -8.38 2.57
N ASN A 111 2.77 -8.69 2.57
CA ASN A 111 3.36 -9.90 1.99
C ASN A 111 3.07 -11.20 2.76
N ALA A 112 2.34 -11.12 3.88
CA ALA A 112 1.90 -12.28 4.65
C ALA A 112 0.52 -12.80 4.22
N TYR A 113 -0.12 -12.14 3.26
CA TYR A 113 -1.49 -12.42 2.84
C TYR A 113 -1.60 -12.60 1.33
N THR A 114 -2.60 -13.36 0.92
CA THR A 114 -3.21 -13.27 -0.42
C THR A 114 -4.45 -12.41 -0.34
N TYR A 115 -4.76 -11.70 -1.42
CA TYR A 115 -5.94 -10.84 -1.47
C TYR A 115 -6.86 -11.26 -2.60
N GLU A 116 -8.16 -11.14 -2.36
CA GLU A 116 -9.19 -11.30 -3.37
C GLU A 116 -9.95 -9.98 -3.45
N ILE A 117 -9.95 -9.34 -4.61
CA ILE A 117 -10.82 -8.19 -4.88
C ILE A 117 -12.02 -8.70 -5.63
N TYR A 118 -13.21 -8.38 -5.14
CA TYR A 118 -14.43 -8.68 -5.87
C TYR A 118 -15.45 -7.56 -5.91
N THR A 119 -16.10 -7.44 -7.06
CA THR A 119 -17.25 -6.55 -7.25
C THR A 119 -18.50 -7.34 -7.62
N PRO A 120 -19.66 -7.01 -7.02
CA PRO A 120 -20.93 -7.54 -7.50
C PRO A 120 -21.23 -6.91 -8.87
N ASN A 121 -21.60 -7.73 -9.85
CA ASN A 121 -22.12 -7.21 -11.11
C ASN A 121 -23.61 -6.88 -10.94
N PRO A 122 -24.00 -5.60 -11.00
CA PRO A 122 -25.38 -5.17 -10.80
C PRO A 122 -26.31 -5.59 -11.94
N ALA A 123 -25.78 -5.89 -13.14
CA ALA A 123 -26.56 -6.33 -14.29
C ALA A 123 -27.00 -7.81 -14.20
N ASP A 124 -26.58 -8.54 -13.17
CA ASP A 124 -26.89 -9.96 -13.02
C ASP A 124 -28.09 -10.20 -12.10
N THR A 125 -29.27 -10.32 -12.72
CA THR A 125 -30.54 -10.64 -12.04
C THR A 125 -30.74 -12.14 -11.80
N THR A 126 -29.81 -13.00 -12.23
CA THR A 126 -29.98 -14.47 -12.19
C THR A 126 -29.62 -15.10 -10.84
N GLY A 127 -29.22 -14.31 -9.85
CA GLY A 127 -28.78 -14.80 -8.53
C GLY A 127 -27.42 -15.51 -8.54
N LYS A 128 -26.77 -15.61 -9.71
CA LYS A 128 -25.42 -16.14 -9.89
C LYS A 128 -24.43 -15.01 -10.15
N THR A 129 -24.39 -14.03 -9.23
CA THR A 129 -23.60 -12.80 -9.33
C THR A 129 -22.30 -13.04 -10.11
N LYS A 130 -22.19 -12.54 -11.34
CA LYS A 130 -20.92 -12.51 -12.06
C LYS A 130 -19.95 -11.63 -11.28
N VAL A 131 -19.16 -12.26 -10.43
CA VAL A 131 -18.17 -11.59 -9.61
C VAL A 131 -16.95 -11.32 -10.49
N LEU A 132 -16.61 -10.04 -10.71
CA LEU A 132 -15.26 -9.73 -11.18
C LEU A 132 -14.34 -10.05 -10.02
N ARG A 133 -13.47 -11.05 -10.17
CA ARG A 133 -12.58 -11.53 -9.13
C ARG A 133 -11.13 -11.34 -9.56
N PHE A 134 -10.34 -10.72 -8.69
CA PHE A 134 -8.90 -10.58 -8.86
C PHE A 134 -8.18 -11.16 -7.66
N ASP A 135 -7.36 -12.18 -7.89
CA ASP A 135 -6.49 -12.76 -6.89
C ASP A 135 -5.12 -12.10 -6.97
N ILE A 136 -4.69 -11.50 -5.86
CA ILE A 136 -3.37 -10.89 -5.71
C ILE A 136 -2.54 -11.82 -4.84
N THR A 137 -1.48 -12.35 -5.42
CA THR A 137 -0.59 -13.31 -4.79
C THR A 137 0.85 -12.84 -4.85
N ASN A 138 1.73 -13.55 -4.12
CA ASN A 138 3.18 -13.37 -4.21
C ASN A 138 3.61 -11.90 -4.03
N VAL A 139 2.97 -11.18 -3.10
CA VAL A 139 3.30 -9.79 -2.82
C VAL A 139 4.71 -9.74 -2.23
N GLN A 140 5.64 -9.11 -2.93
CA GLN A 140 7.01 -8.92 -2.46
C GLN A 140 7.25 -7.46 -2.18
N LEU A 141 7.66 -7.20 -0.94
CA LEU A 141 8.05 -5.88 -0.46
C LEU A 141 9.46 -5.99 0.08
N GLN A 142 10.39 -5.25 -0.50
CA GLN A 142 11.71 -5.02 0.04
C GLN A 142 11.93 -3.52 0.06
N GLY A 143 12.45 -3.04 1.17
CA GLY A 143 12.72 -1.63 1.33
C GLY A 143 13.71 -1.39 2.44
N GLY A 144 14.16 -0.15 2.51
CA GLY A 144 15.13 0.32 3.47
C GLY A 144 14.87 1.78 3.78
N PHE A 145 15.50 2.22 4.85
CA PHE A 145 15.57 3.63 5.19
C PHE A 145 16.72 4.25 4.41
N ASN A 146 16.41 5.30 3.64
CA ASN A 146 17.39 6.10 2.92
C ASN A 146 17.54 7.46 3.61
N ASP A 147 18.79 7.92 3.74
CA ASP A 147 19.17 9.19 4.37
C ASP A 147 19.66 10.21 3.32
N GLU A 148 18.99 10.29 2.15
CA GLU A 148 19.52 11.01 0.98
C GLU A 148 19.82 12.49 1.24
N ASP A 149 19.08 13.14 2.15
CA ASP A 149 19.21 14.59 2.39
C ASP A 149 19.91 14.94 3.72
N GLY A 150 20.37 13.95 4.50
CA GLY A 150 21.07 14.15 5.77
C GLY A 150 20.24 14.78 6.91
N CYS A 151 19.07 15.34 6.62
CA CYS A 151 18.11 15.85 7.61
C CYS A 151 16.88 14.93 7.80
N CYS A 152 16.60 14.01 6.88
CA CYS A 152 15.44 13.10 6.95
C CYS A 152 15.80 11.68 6.51
N THR A 153 15.36 10.71 7.30
CA THR A 153 15.40 9.29 7.02
C THR A 153 14.02 8.86 6.55
N TYR A 154 13.91 8.25 5.37
CA TYR A 154 12.62 7.84 4.84
C TYR A 154 12.62 6.41 4.33
N TYR A 155 11.52 5.69 4.61
CA TYR A 155 11.37 4.32 4.14
C TYR A 155 10.97 4.29 2.67
N MET A 156 11.75 3.60 1.85
CA MET A 156 11.45 3.36 0.45
C MET A 156 11.41 1.87 0.15
N ASN A 157 10.44 1.46 -0.68
CA ASN A 157 10.47 0.11 -1.25
C ASN A 157 11.39 0.08 -2.46
N THR A 158 12.50 -0.63 -2.36
CA THR A 158 13.40 -0.96 -3.48
C THR A 158 12.82 -2.06 -4.36
N LEU A 159 11.95 -2.92 -3.80
CA LEU A 159 11.17 -3.92 -4.52
C LEU A 159 9.71 -3.85 -4.09
N LYS A 160 8.80 -3.76 -5.07
CA LYS A 160 7.37 -3.81 -4.85
C LYS A 160 6.71 -4.56 -6.00
N THR A 161 6.61 -5.87 -5.88
CA THR A 161 6.04 -6.72 -6.94
C THR A 161 4.84 -7.52 -6.47
N ILE A 162 3.94 -7.80 -7.39
CA ILE A 162 2.76 -8.65 -7.17
C ILE A 162 2.54 -9.59 -8.36
N ASP A 163 1.83 -10.68 -8.10
CA ASP A 163 1.17 -11.47 -9.13
C ASP A 163 -0.34 -11.18 -9.08
N LEU A 164 -0.97 -10.97 -10.24
CA LEU A 164 -2.39 -10.64 -10.38
C LEU A 164 -3.07 -11.65 -11.31
N TYR A 165 -4.11 -12.31 -10.84
CA TYR A 165 -4.91 -13.26 -11.60
C TYR A 165 -6.38 -12.82 -11.66
N ASN A 166 -6.98 -12.75 -12.85
CA ASN A 166 -8.36 -12.30 -13.05
C ASN A 166 -9.36 -13.44 -13.38
N GLY A 167 -8.99 -14.69 -13.07
CA GLY A 167 -9.79 -15.86 -13.47
C GLY A 167 -9.50 -16.37 -14.90
N ARG A 168 -8.70 -15.64 -15.69
CA ARG A 168 -8.34 -16.01 -17.08
C ARG A 168 -6.84 -15.97 -17.32
N THR A 169 -6.21 -14.87 -16.91
CA THR A 169 -4.81 -14.56 -17.19
C THR A 169 -4.09 -14.28 -15.89
N LEU A 170 -2.90 -14.86 -15.72
CA LEU A 170 -1.95 -14.53 -14.67
C LEU A 170 -0.95 -13.50 -15.20
N GLN A 171 -0.89 -12.35 -14.56
CA GLN A 171 0.15 -11.35 -14.76
C GLN A 171 1.14 -11.47 -13.59
N SER A 172 2.33 -12.01 -13.86
CA SER A 172 3.34 -12.22 -12.82
C SER A 172 4.39 -11.12 -12.79
N GLY A 173 4.89 -10.80 -11.59
CA GLY A 173 6.01 -9.90 -11.41
C GLY A 173 5.71 -8.44 -11.76
N ILE A 174 4.46 -7.99 -11.56
CA ILE A 174 4.07 -6.60 -11.81
C ILE A 174 4.84 -5.70 -10.85
N ASP A 175 5.73 -4.86 -11.39
CA ASP A 175 6.56 -3.93 -10.62
C ASP A 175 5.84 -2.59 -10.38
N LEU A 176 5.29 -2.45 -9.17
CA LEU A 176 4.55 -1.27 -8.74
C LEU A 176 5.45 -0.09 -8.35
N ASN A 177 6.77 -0.23 -8.40
CA ASN A 177 7.67 0.92 -8.33
C ASN A 177 7.76 1.63 -9.70
N LYS A 178 7.47 0.91 -10.80
CA LYS A 178 7.48 1.46 -12.17
C LYS A 178 6.11 1.94 -12.63
N ILE A 179 5.05 1.31 -12.13
CA ILE A 179 3.67 1.72 -12.43
C ILE A 179 2.98 2.14 -11.14
N SER A 180 2.37 3.33 -11.16
CA SER A 180 1.70 3.87 -9.96
C SER A 180 0.48 3.06 -9.53
N TYR A 181 -0.07 2.22 -10.41
CA TYR A 181 -1.22 1.35 -10.13
C TYR A 181 -1.20 0.10 -11.02
N ALA A 182 -1.65 -1.03 -10.47
CA ALA A 182 -1.95 -2.23 -11.27
C ALA A 182 -3.35 -2.14 -11.90
N PRO A 183 -3.49 -2.45 -13.21
CA PRO A 183 -4.78 -2.40 -13.88
C PRO A 183 -5.63 -3.64 -13.56
N LEU A 184 -6.87 -3.43 -13.14
CA LEU A 184 -7.88 -4.48 -12.94
C LEU A 184 -8.74 -4.56 -14.21
N VAL A 185 -8.34 -5.45 -15.12
CA VAL A 185 -9.01 -5.68 -16.41
C VAL A 185 -9.78 -7.01 -16.37
N PRO A 186 -11.09 -7.01 -16.67
CA PRO A 186 -11.91 -8.23 -16.75
C PRO A 186 -11.43 -9.28 -17.76
#